data_AF-K9E8Q2-F1
#
_entry.id   AF-K9E8Q2-F1
#
_cell.length_a   1.000
_cell.length_b   1.000
_cell.length_c   1.000
_cell.angle_alpha   90.00
_cell.angle_beta   90.00
_cell.angle_gamma   90.00
#
_symmetry.space_group_name_H-M   'P 1'
#
loop_
_entity.id
_entity.type
_entity.pdbx_description
1 polymer ?
#
loop_
_entity_poly.entity_id
_entity_poly.type
_entity_poly.pdbx_seq_one_letter_code
_entity_poly.pdbx_strand_id
1 'polypeptide(L)'
;MKNRTQILSFIKTIKPKTVVDKKKIIQYCSQMGIQFAFNANNDDLKRTTFKEFLTWANNDSPEIGKILVYPNPFVTIGIVSMVTPEQIYLGPALFGEDGLVINNVEKPTSGYREATEQETLKLHQVLLNKGFCWNLWQNKFVKSIYIPRQNQFVRFRSYTTSHEGVGIFKKITDTGDIVMYCVKSDNSPIQYSLHEVIGKKDCYQFAAATKKDIRALKDELYQVGKIWNGYYSRIQPVEFFVNNGEEYCYISDKGKIEHGRRNNSIACKERIAFGNIFADTKQAEDFLRKVQEIIKSELCKPTVEGNALKRIKEARS
;
A
#
# COMPACT_ATOMS: atom_id res chain seq x y z
N MET A 1 13.59 -22.08 -12.17
CA MET A 1 14.95 -21.52 -12.44
C MET A 1 15.16 -20.25 -11.61
N LYS A 2 16.30 -20.08 -10.93
CA LYS A 2 16.50 -19.00 -9.96
C LYS A 2 16.62 -17.60 -10.61
N ASN A 3 16.05 -16.60 -9.94
CA ASN A 3 16.19 -15.20 -10.34
C ASN A 3 17.53 -14.58 -9.87
N ARG A 4 17.88 -13.40 -10.39
CA ARG A 4 19.15 -12.70 -10.09
C ARG A 4 19.39 -12.53 -8.59
N THR A 5 18.36 -12.15 -7.84
CA THR A 5 18.48 -11.87 -6.40
C THR A 5 18.76 -13.15 -5.61
N GLN A 6 18.08 -14.25 -5.96
CA GLN A 6 18.32 -15.56 -5.35
C GLN A 6 19.75 -16.04 -5.61
N ILE A 7 20.24 -15.91 -6.84
CA ILE A 7 21.62 -16.29 -7.21
C ILE A 7 22.64 -15.48 -6.43
N LEU A 8 22.48 -14.15 -6.37
CA LEU A 8 23.40 -13.28 -5.61
C LEU A 8 23.36 -13.53 -4.10
N SER A 9 22.19 -13.84 -3.53
CA SER A 9 22.08 -14.22 -2.12
C SER A 9 22.80 -15.53 -1.85
N PHE A 10 22.60 -16.53 -2.72
CA PHE A 10 23.23 -17.83 -2.59
C PHE A 10 24.76 -17.77 -2.65
N ILE A 11 25.30 -17.02 -3.61
CA ILE A 11 26.74 -16.83 -3.80
C ILE A 11 27.43 -16.31 -2.52
N LYS A 12 26.74 -15.50 -1.71
CA LYS A 12 27.28 -14.99 -0.44
C LYS A 12 27.43 -16.07 0.64
N THR A 13 26.76 -17.20 0.49
CA THR A 13 26.73 -18.30 1.46
C THR A 13 27.67 -19.46 1.13
N ILE A 14 28.34 -19.41 -0.03
CA ILE A 14 29.16 -20.51 -0.53
C ILE A 14 30.56 -20.07 -0.93
N LYS A 15 31.52 -21.01 -0.85
CA LYS A 15 32.85 -20.91 -1.44
C LYS A 15 33.02 -22.01 -2.48
N PRO A 16 33.56 -21.73 -3.68
CA PRO A 16 33.80 -22.80 -4.66
C PRO A 16 34.77 -23.84 -4.12
N LYS A 17 34.48 -25.13 -4.33
CA LYS A 17 35.34 -26.23 -3.87
C LYS A 17 36.70 -26.25 -4.61
N THR A 18 36.70 -25.92 -5.90
CA THR A 18 37.91 -25.84 -6.74
C THR A 18 37.93 -24.58 -7.61
N VAL A 19 39.09 -24.26 -8.20
CA VAL A 19 39.24 -23.18 -9.20
C VAL A 19 38.38 -23.46 -10.44
N VAL A 20 38.22 -24.73 -10.82
CA VAL A 20 37.39 -25.14 -11.95
C VAL A 20 35.91 -24.88 -11.63
N ASP A 21 35.44 -25.24 -10.43
CA ASP A 21 34.08 -24.94 -10.00
C ASP A 21 33.81 -23.44 -9.99
N LYS A 22 34.76 -22.62 -9.50
CA LYS A 22 34.67 -21.16 -9.51
C LYS A 22 34.43 -20.63 -10.94
N LYS A 23 35.25 -21.08 -11.90
CA LYS A 23 35.12 -20.64 -13.31
C LYS A 23 33.77 -21.04 -13.90
N LYS A 24 33.32 -22.28 -13.67
CA LYS A 24 32.04 -22.79 -14.20
C LYS A 24 30.83 -22.05 -13.62
N ILE A 25 30.81 -21.76 -12.31
CA ILE A 25 29.71 -21.01 -11.67
C ILE A 25 29.66 -19.57 -12.22
N ILE A 26 30.80 -18.89 -12.36
CA ILE A 26 30.88 -17.53 -12.93
C ILE A 26 30.39 -17.53 -14.38
N GLN A 27 30.81 -18.50 -15.18
CA GLN A 27 30.40 -18.62 -16.59
C GLN A 27 28.89 -18.81 -16.73
N TYR A 28 28.30 -19.73 -15.95
CA TYR A 28 26.86 -19.96 -15.94
C TYR A 28 26.08 -18.69 -15.60
N CYS A 29 26.48 -17.97 -14.54
CA CYS A 29 25.79 -16.75 -14.14
C CYS A 29 25.98 -15.60 -15.15
N SER A 30 27.16 -15.53 -15.79
CA SER A 30 27.44 -14.53 -16.82
C SER A 30 26.55 -14.70 -18.05
N GLN A 31 26.24 -15.94 -18.44
CA GLN A 31 25.29 -16.24 -19.52
C GLN A 31 23.87 -15.73 -19.20
N MET A 32 23.53 -15.60 -17.92
CA MET A 32 22.28 -15.00 -17.43
C MET A 32 22.38 -13.48 -17.17
N GLY A 33 23.50 -12.84 -17.54
CA GLY A 33 23.74 -11.41 -17.29
C GLY A 33 24.05 -11.05 -15.84
N ILE A 34 24.44 -12.01 -15.00
CA ILE A 34 24.73 -11.82 -13.57
C ILE A 34 26.25 -11.81 -13.37
N GLN A 35 26.76 -10.66 -12.93
CA GLN A 35 28.18 -10.46 -12.61
C GLN A 35 28.35 -10.35 -11.09
N PHE A 36 29.35 -11.04 -10.56
CA PHE A 36 29.63 -11.07 -9.11
C PHE A 36 31.07 -11.53 -8.82
N ALA A 37 31.49 -11.39 -7.57
CA ALA A 37 32.71 -11.97 -7.05
C ALA A 37 32.41 -12.77 -5.77
N PHE A 38 33.09 -13.91 -5.60
CA PHE A 38 33.01 -14.68 -4.34
C PHE A 38 33.75 -13.94 -3.23
N ASN A 39 33.22 -14.01 -2.01
CA ASN A 39 33.92 -13.52 -0.83
C ASN A 39 35.06 -14.49 -0.48
N ALA A 40 36.30 -14.11 -0.75
CA ALA A 40 37.47 -14.97 -0.54
C ALA A 40 37.86 -15.13 0.94
N ASN A 41 37.42 -14.20 1.79
CA ASN A 41 37.95 -13.98 3.14
C ASN A 41 37.12 -14.64 4.25
N ASN A 42 36.10 -15.43 3.91
CA ASN A 42 35.29 -16.14 4.89
C ASN A 42 35.48 -17.66 4.70
N ASP A 43 36.29 -18.26 5.59
CA ASP A 43 36.61 -19.69 5.56
C ASP A 43 35.50 -20.57 6.14
N ASP A 44 34.52 -19.99 6.82
CA ASP A 44 33.35 -20.71 7.37
C ASP A 44 32.27 -20.99 6.31
N LEU A 45 32.45 -20.50 5.07
CA LEU A 45 31.50 -20.71 3.99
C LEU A 45 31.56 -22.14 3.44
N LYS A 46 30.38 -22.71 3.19
CA LYS A 46 30.24 -24.07 2.64
C LYS A 46 30.96 -24.21 1.30
N ARG A 47 31.82 -25.23 1.19
CA ARG A 47 32.47 -25.59 -0.07
C ARG A 47 31.50 -26.27 -1.02
N THR A 48 31.23 -25.64 -2.16
CA THR A 48 30.22 -26.07 -3.13
C THR A 48 30.86 -26.35 -4.50
N THR A 49 30.51 -27.48 -5.10
CA THR A 49 30.89 -27.87 -6.47
C THR A 49 29.96 -27.24 -7.51
N PHE A 50 30.40 -27.18 -8.78
CA PHE A 50 29.53 -26.70 -9.85
C PHE A 50 28.27 -27.55 -10.03
N LYS A 51 28.36 -28.88 -9.81
CA LYS A 51 27.20 -29.77 -9.92
C LYS A 51 26.15 -29.45 -8.86
N GLU A 52 26.57 -29.27 -7.60
CA GLU A 52 25.67 -28.89 -6.50
C GLU A 52 25.04 -27.51 -6.74
N PHE A 53 25.82 -26.55 -7.23
CA PHE A 53 25.31 -25.24 -7.63
C PHE A 53 24.25 -25.38 -8.74
N LEU A 54 24.52 -26.16 -9.79
CA LEU A 54 23.62 -26.33 -10.92
C LEU A 54 22.32 -27.03 -10.50
N THR A 55 22.42 -28.07 -9.66
CA THR A 55 21.25 -28.72 -9.07
C THR A 55 20.41 -27.72 -8.26
N TRP A 56 21.03 -26.90 -7.43
CA TRP A 56 20.31 -25.85 -6.69
C TRP A 56 19.69 -24.78 -7.61
N ALA A 57 20.42 -24.34 -8.65
CA ALA A 57 19.98 -23.31 -9.58
C ALA A 57 18.77 -23.75 -10.41
N ASN A 58 18.66 -25.06 -10.65
CA ASN A 58 17.58 -25.67 -11.42
C ASN A 58 16.42 -26.16 -10.55
N ASN A 59 16.66 -26.52 -9.28
CA ASN A 59 15.60 -26.91 -8.36
C ASN A 59 14.76 -25.71 -7.95
N ASP A 60 13.44 -25.89 -7.87
CA ASP A 60 12.57 -24.88 -7.29
C ASP A 60 12.78 -24.80 -5.78
N SER A 61 12.86 -23.58 -5.29
CA SER A 61 13.06 -23.25 -3.89
C SER A 61 12.21 -22.03 -3.61
N PRO A 62 11.76 -21.85 -2.37
CA PRO A 62 10.86 -20.76 -2.07
C PRO A 62 11.59 -19.42 -2.23
N GLU A 63 10.83 -18.39 -2.57
CA GLU A 63 11.37 -17.04 -2.70
C GLU A 63 11.49 -16.36 -1.34
N ILE A 64 12.49 -15.49 -1.20
CA ILE A 64 12.61 -14.65 0.00
C ILE A 64 11.34 -13.78 0.11
N GLY A 65 10.77 -13.71 1.32
CA GLY A 65 9.52 -13.01 1.60
C GLY A 65 8.26 -13.87 1.46
N LYS A 66 8.35 -15.08 0.87
CA LYS A 66 7.24 -16.03 0.89
C LYS A 66 7.03 -16.58 2.30
N ILE A 67 5.79 -16.92 2.61
CA ILE A 67 5.42 -17.50 3.90
C ILE A 67 5.17 -18.99 3.70
N LEU A 68 5.87 -19.80 4.50
CA LEU A 68 5.79 -21.24 4.44
C LEU A 68 5.19 -21.79 5.73
N VAL A 69 4.53 -22.93 5.59
CA VAL A 69 4.00 -23.72 6.70
C VAL A 69 4.70 -25.06 6.74
N TYR A 70 5.33 -25.36 7.87
CA TYR A 70 5.83 -26.69 8.21
C TYR A 70 4.85 -27.35 9.17
N PRO A 71 4.11 -28.39 8.77
CA PRO A 71 3.09 -29.00 9.62
C PRO A 71 3.67 -29.88 10.73
N ASN A 72 4.87 -30.44 10.54
CA ASN A 72 5.48 -31.42 11.44
C ASN A 72 6.87 -30.96 11.93
N PRO A 73 7.29 -31.35 13.17
CA PRO A 73 6.49 -32.01 14.22
C PRO A 73 5.51 -31.05 14.91
N PHE A 74 5.74 -29.74 14.82
CA PHE A 74 4.82 -28.70 15.29
C PHE A 74 4.60 -27.69 14.18
N VAL A 75 3.35 -27.21 14.05
CA VAL A 75 2.98 -26.22 13.04
C VAL A 75 3.83 -24.96 13.22
N THR A 76 4.67 -24.69 12.21
CA THR A 76 5.51 -23.49 12.13
C THR A 76 5.12 -22.70 10.90
N ILE A 77 4.73 -21.43 11.07
CA ILE A 77 4.41 -20.51 9.96
C ILE A 77 5.48 -19.43 9.95
N GLY A 78 6.25 -19.27 8.88
CA GLY A 78 7.32 -18.27 8.88
C GLY A 78 7.66 -17.70 7.52
N ILE A 79 8.27 -16.51 7.54
CA ILE A 79 8.67 -15.78 6.34
C ILE A 79 10.08 -16.19 5.95
N VAL A 80 10.28 -16.63 4.71
CA VAL A 80 11.59 -17.00 4.19
C VAL A 80 12.52 -15.79 4.19
N SER A 81 13.59 -15.84 4.98
CA SER A 81 14.61 -14.79 5.02
C SER A 81 15.83 -15.13 4.17
N MET A 82 16.16 -16.42 4.05
CA MET A 82 17.30 -16.91 3.27
C MET A 82 17.07 -18.37 2.87
N VAL A 83 17.66 -18.78 1.75
CA VAL A 83 17.64 -20.17 1.28
C VAL A 83 19.06 -20.60 0.90
N THR A 84 19.49 -21.74 1.43
CA THR A 84 20.76 -22.40 1.10
C THR A 84 20.47 -23.76 0.43
N PRO A 85 21.48 -24.54 -0.01
CA PRO A 85 21.22 -25.88 -0.57
C PRO A 85 20.60 -26.86 0.44
N GLU A 86 20.91 -26.68 1.72
CA GLU A 86 20.58 -27.65 2.77
C GLU A 86 19.38 -27.21 3.60
N GLN A 87 19.16 -25.91 3.73
CA GLN A 87 18.20 -25.36 4.66
C GLN A 87 17.47 -24.13 4.11
N ILE A 88 16.26 -23.95 4.61
CA ILE A 88 15.49 -22.72 4.51
C ILE A 88 15.55 -22.04 5.87
N TYR A 89 15.91 -20.76 5.87
CA TYR A 89 15.87 -19.92 7.06
C TYR A 89 14.59 -19.11 7.02
N LEU A 90 13.77 -19.29 8.05
CA LEU A 90 12.61 -18.44 8.31
C LEU A 90 13.07 -17.30 9.21
N GLY A 91 12.83 -16.05 8.85
CA GLY A 91 13.13 -14.89 9.71
C GLY A 91 12.17 -14.88 10.89
N PRO A 92 11.07 -14.12 10.83
CA PRO A 92 10.01 -14.28 11.81
C PRO A 92 9.24 -15.58 11.55
N ALA A 93 9.07 -16.38 12.60
CA ALA A 93 8.33 -17.62 12.59
C ALA A 93 7.39 -17.70 13.80
N LEU A 94 6.17 -18.13 13.55
CA LEU A 94 5.14 -18.39 14.53
C LEU A 94 5.10 -19.90 14.82
N PHE A 95 5.26 -20.26 16.09
CA PHE A 95 5.05 -21.60 16.61
C PHE A 95 3.76 -21.62 17.44
N GLY A 96 2.79 -22.43 17.04
CA GLY A 96 1.47 -22.44 17.69
C GLY A 96 0.71 -21.12 17.48
N GLU A 97 -0.04 -20.66 18.49
CA GLU A 97 -0.87 -19.45 18.35
C GLU A 97 -0.11 -18.14 18.58
N ASP A 98 0.80 -18.10 19.56
CA ASP A 98 1.47 -16.86 20.01
C ASP A 98 3.01 -16.94 20.08
N GLY A 99 3.60 -18.09 19.75
CA GLY A 99 5.04 -18.33 19.85
C GLY A 99 5.83 -17.66 18.73
N LEU A 100 5.85 -16.32 18.70
CA LEU A 100 6.62 -15.56 17.72
C LEU A 100 8.12 -15.58 18.07
N VAL A 101 8.90 -16.17 17.17
CA VAL A 101 10.37 -16.12 17.17
C VAL A 101 10.82 -15.18 16.06
N ILE A 102 11.66 -14.19 16.40
CA ILE A 102 12.16 -13.18 15.46
C ILE A 102 13.55 -13.50 14.89
N ASN A 103 14.29 -14.39 15.55
CA ASN A 103 15.58 -14.87 15.07
C ASN A 103 15.38 -15.92 13.98
N ASN A 104 16.37 -16.06 13.10
CA ASN A 104 16.28 -17.05 12.03
C ASN A 104 16.09 -18.47 12.60
N VAL A 105 15.07 -19.15 12.09
CA VAL A 105 14.77 -20.55 12.37
C VAL A 105 15.17 -21.40 11.17
N GLU A 106 16.01 -22.39 11.41
CA GLU A 106 16.43 -23.35 10.40
C GLU A 106 15.34 -24.40 10.14
N LYS A 107 15.05 -24.65 8.87
CA LYS A 107 14.10 -25.68 8.44
C LYS A 107 14.62 -26.48 7.24
N PRO A 108 14.19 -27.75 7.09
CA PRO A 108 14.53 -28.57 5.92
C PRO A 108 14.06 -27.94 4.61
N THR A 109 14.70 -28.28 3.49
CA THR A 109 14.29 -27.85 2.14
C THR A 109 13.07 -28.59 1.59
N SER A 110 12.45 -29.47 2.38
CA SER A 110 11.27 -30.27 2.02
C SER A 110 10.27 -30.32 3.18
N GLY A 111 9.07 -30.83 2.92
CA GLY A 111 8.03 -30.98 3.94
C GLY A 111 7.31 -29.67 4.31
N TYR A 112 7.37 -28.66 3.46
CA TYR A 112 6.62 -27.41 3.61
C TYR A 112 5.56 -27.24 2.52
N ARG A 113 4.61 -26.33 2.77
CA ARG A 113 3.71 -25.76 1.76
C ARG A 113 3.71 -24.23 1.84
N GLU A 114 3.21 -23.56 0.82
CA GLU A 114 2.90 -22.12 0.94
C GLU A 114 1.75 -21.91 1.93
N ALA A 115 1.81 -20.79 2.65
CA ALA A 115 0.75 -20.38 3.56
C ALA A 115 -0.50 -19.97 2.80
N THR A 116 -1.65 -20.25 3.40
CA THR A 116 -2.94 -19.71 2.95
C THR A 116 -3.02 -18.21 3.21
N GLU A 117 -4.02 -17.54 2.63
CA GLU A 117 -4.26 -16.11 2.88
C GLU A 117 -4.51 -15.83 4.37
N GLN A 118 -5.27 -16.69 5.05
CA GLN A 118 -5.56 -16.56 6.47
C GLN A 118 -4.31 -16.70 7.34
N GLU A 119 -3.45 -17.68 7.04
CA GLU A 119 -2.18 -17.87 7.75
C GLU A 119 -1.20 -16.72 7.49
N THR A 120 -1.19 -16.19 6.27
CA THR A 120 -0.40 -15.01 5.87
C THR A 120 -0.82 -13.78 6.67
N LEU A 121 -2.13 -13.50 6.73
CA LEU A 121 -2.68 -12.39 7.51
C LEU A 121 -2.40 -12.56 8.99
N LYS A 122 -2.61 -13.77 9.54
CA LYS A 122 -2.33 -14.07 10.95
C LYS A 122 -0.89 -13.73 11.30
N LEU A 123 0.09 -14.17 10.50
CA LEU A 123 1.50 -13.88 10.77
C LEU A 123 1.79 -12.37 10.73
N HIS A 124 1.30 -11.67 9.72
CA HIS A 124 1.50 -10.22 9.62
C HIS A 124 0.82 -9.45 10.77
N GLN A 125 -0.37 -9.85 11.19
CA GLN A 125 -1.06 -9.27 12.35
C GLN A 125 -0.28 -9.47 13.65
N VAL A 126 0.22 -10.69 13.90
CA VAL A 126 1.05 -10.97 15.08
C VAL A 126 2.32 -10.11 15.06
N LEU A 127 2.97 -9.95 13.91
CA LEU A 127 4.12 -9.06 13.76
C LEU A 127 3.76 -7.60 14.09
N LEU A 128 2.68 -7.08 13.50
CA LEU A 128 2.23 -5.71 13.70
C LEU A 128 1.90 -5.43 15.17
N ASN A 129 1.20 -6.35 15.84
CA ASN A 129 0.86 -6.25 17.26
C ASN A 129 2.09 -6.21 18.17
N LYS A 130 3.20 -6.82 17.74
CA LYS A 130 4.49 -6.79 18.44
C LYS A 130 5.39 -5.63 18.00
N GLY A 131 4.91 -4.73 17.13
CA GLY A 131 5.64 -3.56 16.66
C GLY A 131 6.66 -3.85 15.55
N PHE A 132 6.54 -4.98 14.86
CA PHE A 132 7.42 -5.39 13.77
C PHE A 132 6.67 -5.46 12.44
N CYS A 133 7.42 -5.44 11.34
CA CYS A 133 6.89 -5.86 10.05
C CYS A 133 7.95 -6.50 9.16
N TRP A 134 7.51 -7.30 8.21
CA TRP A 134 8.32 -7.66 7.05
C TRP A 134 8.08 -6.63 5.96
N ASN A 135 9.12 -5.91 5.55
CA ASN A 135 9.03 -4.91 4.49
C ASN A 135 8.91 -5.60 3.13
N LEU A 136 7.74 -5.52 2.50
CA LEU A 136 7.44 -6.19 1.24
C LEU A 136 8.21 -5.64 0.04
N TRP A 137 8.75 -4.42 0.11
CA TRP A 137 9.56 -3.83 -0.96
C TRP A 137 11.04 -4.19 -0.85
N GLN A 138 11.53 -4.42 0.37
CA GLN A 138 12.95 -4.71 0.64
C GLN A 138 13.21 -6.18 0.94
N ASN A 139 12.16 -6.97 1.21
CA ASN A 139 12.24 -8.32 1.72
C ASN A 139 13.14 -8.42 2.97
N LYS A 140 12.83 -7.58 3.96
CA LYS A 140 13.59 -7.49 5.22
C LYS A 140 12.67 -7.34 6.42
N PHE A 141 13.07 -7.97 7.52
CA PHE A 141 12.45 -7.78 8.81
C PHE A 141 12.89 -6.45 9.45
N VAL A 142 11.93 -5.65 9.93
CA VAL A 142 12.18 -4.33 10.52
C VAL A 142 11.29 -4.05 11.73
N LYS A 143 11.78 -3.22 12.66
CA LYS A 143 11.07 -2.78 13.88
C LYS A 143 10.20 -1.53 13.68
N SER A 144 9.94 -1.14 12.44
CA SER A 144 9.22 0.11 12.12
C SER A 144 8.02 -0.18 11.25
N ILE A 145 6.87 0.32 11.67
CA ILE A 145 5.62 0.26 10.94
C ILE A 145 5.33 1.68 10.46
N TYR A 146 5.24 1.87 9.15
CA TYR A 146 4.87 3.16 8.59
C TYR A 146 3.34 3.28 8.57
N ILE A 147 2.82 4.24 9.34
CA ILE A 147 1.40 4.62 9.32
C ILE A 147 1.29 5.99 8.65
N PRO A 148 0.60 6.08 7.50
CA PRO A 148 0.41 7.35 6.80
C PRO A 148 -0.31 8.40 7.64
N ARG A 149 0.06 9.67 7.44
CA ARG A 149 -0.75 10.82 7.86
C ARG A 149 -1.65 11.26 6.71
N GLN A 150 -2.75 11.92 7.05
CA GLN A 150 -3.65 12.53 6.06
C GLN A 150 -2.85 13.40 5.07
N ASN A 151 -3.26 13.37 3.80
CA ASN A 151 -2.67 14.08 2.67
C ASN A 151 -1.28 13.61 2.24
N GLN A 152 -0.75 12.53 2.83
CA GLN A 152 0.51 11.95 2.37
C GLN A 152 0.31 11.08 1.13
N PHE A 153 1.26 11.20 0.20
CA PHE A 153 1.39 10.28 -0.91
C PHE A 153 2.04 8.99 -0.42
N VAL A 154 1.37 7.87 -0.67
CA VAL A 154 1.77 6.57 -0.13
C VAL A 154 1.73 5.50 -1.19
N ARG A 155 2.62 4.53 -1.04
CA ARG A 155 2.52 3.21 -1.65
C ARG A 155 1.78 2.29 -0.69
N PHE A 156 0.97 1.40 -1.25
CA PHE A 156 0.34 0.33 -0.50
C PHE A 156 0.54 -0.99 -1.23
N ARG A 157 0.59 -2.08 -0.47
CA ARG A 157 0.68 -3.44 -1.01
C ARG A 157 -0.09 -4.39 -0.11
N SER A 158 -0.94 -5.21 -0.70
CA SER A 158 -1.67 -6.26 0.00
C SER A 158 -0.71 -7.36 0.48
N TYR A 159 -0.98 -7.93 1.65
CA TYR A 159 -0.23 -9.08 2.15
C TYR A 159 -0.56 -10.38 1.40
N THR A 160 -1.79 -10.51 0.88
CA THR A 160 -2.31 -11.77 0.35
C THR A 160 -2.54 -11.76 -1.16
N THR A 161 -2.82 -10.59 -1.73
CA THR A 161 -3.13 -10.45 -3.16
C THR A 161 -2.04 -9.67 -3.88
N SER A 162 -2.10 -9.67 -5.21
CA SER A 162 -1.25 -8.79 -6.03
C SER A 162 -1.73 -7.33 -6.03
N HIS A 163 -2.68 -6.95 -5.17
CA HIS A 163 -3.20 -5.60 -5.14
C HIS A 163 -2.17 -4.64 -4.50
N GLU A 164 -1.60 -3.79 -5.33
CA GLU A 164 -0.66 -2.75 -4.95
C GLU A 164 -0.83 -1.51 -5.82
N GLY A 165 -0.28 -0.39 -5.33
CA GLY A 165 -0.35 0.87 -6.05
C GLY A 165 0.11 2.07 -5.24
N VAL A 166 -0.27 3.24 -5.75
CA VAL A 166 0.05 4.55 -5.17
C VAL A 166 -1.24 5.33 -4.97
N GLY A 167 -1.34 6.07 -3.87
CA GLY A 167 -2.50 6.92 -3.60
C GLY A 167 -2.18 8.08 -2.66
N ILE A 168 -3.19 8.92 -2.43
CA ILE A 168 -3.13 9.99 -1.44
C ILE A 168 -3.99 9.60 -0.26
N PHE A 169 -3.36 9.41 0.88
CA PHE A 169 -4.02 8.90 2.08
C PHE A 169 -4.96 9.92 2.69
N LYS A 170 -6.19 9.49 3.02
CA LYS A 170 -7.16 10.31 3.74
C LYS A 170 -7.23 9.90 5.21
N LYS A 171 -7.64 8.66 5.48
CA LYS A 171 -7.78 8.14 6.84
C LYS A 171 -7.93 6.62 6.83
N ILE A 172 -7.82 6.03 8.01
CA ILE A 172 -8.38 4.71 8.32
C ILE A 172 -9.63 4.95 9.17
N THR A 173 -10.75 4.34 8.83
CA THR A 173 -12.00 4.45 9.63
C THR A 173 -11.92 3.61 10.90
N ASP A 174 -12.87 3.82 11.81
CA ASP A 174 -13.00 3.02 13.04
C ASP A 174 -13.26 1.53 12.73
N THR A 175 -13.88 1.23 11.58
CA THR A 175 -14.08 -0.12 11.03
C THR A 175 -12.83 -0.70 10.35
N GLY A 176 -11.71 0.03 10.35
CA GLY A 176 -10.45 -0.37 9.75
C GLY A 176 -10.36 -0.19 8.24
N ASP A 177 -11.33 0.46 7.59
CA ASP A 177 -11.30 0.71 6.15
C ASP A 177 -10.26 1.79 5.81
N ILE A 178 -9.38 1.49 4.87
CA ILE A 178 -8.42 2.45 4.33
C ILE A 178 -9.12 3.29 3.28
N VAL A 179 -9.18 4.59 3.52
CA VAL A 179 -9.76 5.57 2.62
C VAL A 179 -8.67 6.43 2.00
N MET A 180 -8.69 6.52 0.67
CA MET A 180 -7.82 7.35 -0.15
C MET A 180 -8.62 8.47 -0.81
N TYR A 181 -7.96 9.60 -1.09
CA TYR A 181 -8.56 10.64 -1.94
C TYR A 181 -8.59 10.21 -3.41
N CYS A 182 -7.51 9.58 -3.84
CA CYS A 182 -7.35 8.95 -5.14
C CYS A 182 -6.38 7.77 -5.04
N VAL A 183 -6.50 6.85 -5.98
CA VAL A 183 -5.65 5.66 -6.07
C VAL A 183 -5.36 5.31 -7.54
N LYS A 184 -4.12 4.92 -7.79
CA LYS A 184 -3.70 4.26 -9.04
C LYS A 184 -3.10 2.90 -8.67
N SER A 185 -3.85 1.85 -8.95
CA SER A 185 -3.36 0.48 -8.89
C SER A 185 -2.71 0.10 -10.22
N ASP A 186 -1.78 -0.85 -10.21
CA ASP A 186 -0.91 -1.13 -11.36
C ASP A 186 -1.68 -1.40 -12.68
N ASN A 187 -2.84 -2.05 -12.60
CA ASN A 187 -3.63 -2.46 -13.77
C ASN A 187 -5.01 -1.77 -13.89
N SER A 188 -5.21 -0.64 -13.22
CA SER A 188 -6.51 0.05 -13.24
C SER A 188 -6.34 1.53 -13.57
N PRO A 189 -7.31 2.16 -14.26
CA PRO A 189 -7.34 3.61 -14.39
C PRO A 189 -7.30 4.29 -13.02
N ILE A 190 -6.85 5.54 -12.98
CA ILE A 190 -6.88 6.31 -11.74
C ILE A 190 -8.33 6.47 -11.23
N GLN A 191 -8.54 6.16 -9.95
CA GLN A 191 -9.81 6.32 -9.26
C GLN A 191 -9.73 7.53 -8.33
N TYR A 192 -10.81 8.33 -8.29
CA TYR A 192 -10.89 9.53 -7.47
C TYR A 192 -12.35 9.87 -7.10
N SER A 193 -12.68 9.80 -5.82
CA SER A 193 -14.00 10.16 -5.27
C SER A 193 -13.91 10.84 -3.90
N LEU A 194 -12.68 11.16 -3.46
CA LEU A 194 -12.35 11.53 -2.08
C LEU A 194 -12.60 10.42 -1.03
N HIS A 195 -13.16 9.28 -1.43
CA HIS A 195 -13.58 8.19 -0.56
C HIS A 195 -13.27 6.81 -1.16
N GLU A 196 -12.17 6.71 -1.91
CA GLU A 196 -11.76 5.42 -2.49
C GLU A 196 -11.36 4.47 -1.37
N VAL A 197 -12.12 3.37 -1.21
CA VAL A 197 -11.86 2.35 -0.19
C VAL A 197 -11.06 1.22 -0.83
N ILE A 198 -9.82 1.03 -0.38
CA ILE A 198 -8.93 0.01 -0.97
C ILE A 198 -8.93 -1.32 -0.19
N GLY A 199 -9.57 -1.35 0.99
CA GLY A 199 -9.70 -2.53 1.84
C GLY A 199 -9.37 -2.25 3.30
N LYS A 200 -9.20 -3.32 4.09
CA LYS A 200 -8.94 -3.25 5.53
C LYS A 200 -7.47 -3.01 5.85
N LYS A 201 -7.18 -2.15 6.83
CA LYS A 201 -5.82 -1.80 7.29
C LYS A 201 -4.93 -3.02 7.48
N ASP A 202 -5.44 -4.05 8.14
CA ASP A 202 -4.65 -5.22 8.54
C ASP A 202 -4.28 -6.13 7.35
N CYS A 203 -4.84 -5.88 6.17
CA CYS A 203 -4.53 -6.59 4.93
C CYS A 203 -3.45 -5.90 4.09
N TYR A 204 -2.97 -4.72 4.48
CA TYR A 204 -2.03 -3.92 3.69
C TYR A 204 -0.84 -3.41 4.48
N GLN A 205 0.30 -3.30 3.78
CA GLN A 205 1.44 -2.52 4.23
C GLN A 205 1.49 -1.19 3.50
N PHE A 206 1.92 -0.13 4.20
CA PHE A 206 2.22 1.16 3.60
C PHE A 206 3.72 1.46 3.55
N ALA A 207 4.11 2.29 2.59
CA ALA A 207 5.37 3.00 2.58
C ALA A 207 5.17 4.42 2.03
N ALA A 208 6.09 5.33 2.33
CA ALA A 208 6.12 6.63 1.67
C ALA A 208 6.28 6.42 0.14
N ALA A 209 5.52 7.20 -0.63
CA ALA A 209 5.68 7.25 -2.08
C ALA A 209 7.04 7.88 -2.45
N THR A 210 7.67 7.35 -3.49
CA THR A 210 8.90 7.92 -4.05
C THR A 210 8.58 9.15 -4.92
N LYS A 211 9.59 9.93 -5.28
CA LYS A 211 9.42 11.05 -6.22
C LYS A 211 8.86 10.60 -7.57
N LYS A 212 9.23 9.39 -8.03
CA LYS A 212 8.72 8.80 -9.27
C LYS A 212 7.23 8.48 -9.15
N ASP A 213 6.83 7.84 -8.05
CA ASP A 213 5.44 7.49 -7.77
C ASP A 213 4.55 8.74 -7.70
N ILE A 214 5.01 9.79 -7.01
CA ILE A 214 4.29 11.05 -6.87
C ILE A 214 4.11 11.72 -8.24
N ARG A 215 5.15 11.73 -9.07
CA ARG A 215 5.06 12.29 -10.43
C ARG A 215 4.07 11.51 -11.27
N ALA A 216 4.20 10.19 -11.33
CA ALA A 216 3.29 9.34 -12.09
C ALA A 216 1.83 9.52 -11.66
N LEU A 217 1.53 9.54 -10.36
CA LEU A 217 0.17 9.76 -9.87
C LEU A 217 -0.38 11.14 -10.24
N LYS A 218 0.46 12.19 -10.20
CA LYS A 218 0.06 13.54 -10.63
C LYS A 218 -0.20 13.60 -12.14
N ASP A 219 0.63 12.94 -12.93
CA ASP A 219 0.46 12.87 -14.38
C ASP A 219 -0.84 12.16 -14.74
N GLU A 220 -1.14 11.03 -14.09
CA GLU A 220 -2.41 10.30 -14.23
C GLU A 220 -3.63 11.18 -13.89
N LEU A 221 -3.58 11.94 -12.78
CA LEU A 221 -4.63 12.91 -12.44
C LEU A 221 -4.76 13.98 -13.53
N TYR A 222 -3.65 14.50 -14.02
CA TYR A 222 -3.63 15.56 -15.02
C TYR A 222 -4.24 15.10 -16.35
N GLN A 223 -3.96 13.86 -16.78
CA GLN A 223 -4.55 13.29 -18.01
C GLN A 223 -6.08 13.20 -17.95
N VAL A 224 -6.66 13.07 -16.76
CA VAL A 224 -8.12 13.10 -16.55
C VAL A 224 -8.63 14.50 -16.17
N GLY A 225 -7.84 15.55 -16.41
CA GLY A 225 -8.20 16.94 -16.18
C GLY A 225 -8.28 17.32 -14.69
N LYS A 226 -7.59 16.59 -13.81
CA LYS A 226 -7.60 16.80 -12.35
C LYS A 226 -6.21 17.10 -11.80
N ILE A 227 -6.17 17.77 -10.65
CA ILE A 227 -4.97 18.00 -9.85
C ILE A 227 -5.28 17.77 -8.37
N TRP A 228 -4.25 17.37 -7.61
CA TRP A 228 -4.32 17.33 -6.16
C TRP A 228 -3.92 18.68 -5.55
N ASN A 229 -4.82 19.25 -4.75
CA ASN A 229 -4.54 20.40 -3.91
C ASN A 229 -4.37 19.96 -2.45
N GLY A 230 -3.11 19.85 -2.02
CA GLY A 230 -2.77 19.41 -0.66
C GLY A 230 -3.11 20.40 0.44
N TYR A 231 -3.26 21.69 0.12
CA TYR A 231 -3.62 22.72 1.11
C TYR A 231 -5.10 22.59 1.51
N TYR A 232 -5.99 22.35 0.54
CA TYR A 232 -7.42 22.14 0.77
C TYR A 232 -7.84 20.66 0.83
N SER A 233 -6.87 19.74 0.79
CA SER A 233 -7.12 18.30 0.85
C SER A 233 -8.15 17.79 -0.18
N ARG A 234 -8.07 18.28 -1.43
CA ARG A 234 -9.07 17.97 -2.46
C ARG A 234 -8.47 17.70 -3.84
N ILE A 235 -9.18 16.89 -4.60
CA ILE A 235 -9.01 16.76 -6.05
C ILE A 235 -9.85 17.85 -6.71
N GLN A 236 -9.24 18.63 -7.61
CA GLN A 236 -9.91 19.73 -8.30
C GLN A 236 -9.58 19.71 -9.80
N PRO A 237 -10.38 20.33 -10.67
CA PRO A 237 -10.03 20.53 -12.07
C PRO A 237 -8.67 21.22 -12.26
N VAL A 238 -7.99 20.94 -13.38
CA VAL A 238 -6.78 21.68 -13.78
C VAL A 238 -7.07 23.17 -13.89
N GLU A 239 -8.16 23.52 -14.57
CA GLU A 239 -8.62 24.90 -14.79
C GLU A 239 -9.54 25.39 -13.66
N PHE A 240 -9.30 24.96 -12.42
CA PHE A 240 -10.14 25.36 -11.29
C PHE A 240 -9.97 26.83 -10.89
N PHE A 241 -8.84 27.46 -11.23
CA PHE A 241 -8.52 28.81 -10.78
C PHE A 241 -8.84 29.86 -11.83
N VAL A 242 -9.76 30.75 -11.46
CA VAL A 242 -9.91 32.09 -12.05
C VAL A 242 -8.64 32.90 -11.73
N ASN A 243 -8.06 33.63 -12.68
CA ASN A 243 -6.83 34.41 -12.46
C ASN A 243 -7.09 35.64 -11.57
N ASN A 244 -6.04 36.22 -10.98
CA ASN A 244 -6.21 37.41 -10.14
C ASN A 244 -6.78 38.57 -10.98
N GLY A 245 -7.84 39.22 -10.49
CA GLY A 245 -8.55 40.27 -11.21
C GLY A 245 -9.69 39.79 -12.13
N GLU A 246 -9.74 38.49 -12.48
CA GLU A 246 -10.85 37.92 -13.24
C GLU A 246 -12.09 37.75 -12.36
N GLU A 247 -13.25 37.78 -13.03
CA GLU A 247 -14.55 37.62 -12.41
C GLU A 247 -14.89 36.14 -12.21
N TYR A 248 -15.59 35.83 -11.13
CA TYR A 248 -16.07 34.51 -10.79
C TYR A 248 -17.48 34.58 -10.20
N CYS A 249 -18.20 33.47 -10.31
CA CYS A 249 -19.49 33.29 -9.65
C CYS A 249 -19.32 32.54 -8.33
N TYR A 250 -20.13 32.85 -7.33
CA TYR A 250 -20.24 32.10 -6.07
C TYR A 250 -21.68 32.09 -5.57
N ILE A 251 -21.98 31.16 -4.67
CA ILE A 251 -23.29 31.06 -4.01
C ILE A 251 -23.21 31.76 -2.65
N SER A 252 -24.03 32.77 -2.42
CA SER A 252 -24.09 33.46 -1.12
C SER A 252 -24.75 32.60 -0.05
N ASP A 253 -24.61 33.02 1.20
CA ASP A 253 -25.28 32.43 2.37
C ASP A 253 -26.81 32.35 2.23
N LYS A 254 -27.40 33.25 1.45
CA LYS A 254 -28.84 33.28 1.12
C LYS A 254 -29.21 32.37 -0.05
N GLY A 255 -28.26 31.59 -0.59
CA GLY A 255 -28.49 30.70 -1.73
C GLY A 255 -28.68 31.44 -3.07
N LYS A 256 -28.12 32.66 -3.21
CA LYS A 256 -28.15 33.42 -4.46
C LYS A 256 -26.81 33.33 -5.17
N ILE A 257 -26.82 33.37 -6.49
CA ILE A 257 -25.59 33.46 -7.28
C ILE A 257 -25.16 34.92 -7.34
N GLU A 258 -23.93 35.18 -6.93
CA GLU A 258 -23.30 36.49 -6.90
C GLU A 258 -21.98 36.46 -7.66
N HIS A 259 -21.54 37.63 -8.09
CA HIS A 259 -20.30 37.82 -8.82
C HIS A 259 -19.25 38.48 -7.93
N GLY A 260 -18.02 38.01 -8.03
CA GLY A 260 -16.88 38.60 -7.36
C GLY A 260 -15.70 38.68 -8.31
N ARG A 261 -14.72 39.53 -8.00
CA ARG A 261 -13.41 39.51 -8.65
C ARG A 261 -12.39 38.87 -7.75
N ARG A 262 -11.53 38.01 -8.31
CA ARG A 262 -10.48 37.38 -7.54
C ARG A 262 -9.51 38.44 -7.04
N ASN A 263 -9.29 38.43 -5.73
CA ASN A 263 -8.38 39.32 -5.04
C ASN A 263 -7.79 38.61 -3.81
N ASN A 264 -6.95 39.30 -3.05
CA ASN A 264 -6.29 38.74 -1.87
C ASN A 264 -7.10 38.89 -0.57
N SER A 265 -8.39 39.28 -0.66
CA SER A 265 -9.25 39.43 0.53
C SER A 265 -9.48 38.10 1.24
N ILE A 266 -9.76 38.17 2.54
CA ILE A 266 -10.06 37.00 3.37
C ILE A 266 -11.30 36.26 2.82
N ALA A 267 -12.37 37.00 2.51
CA ALA A 267 -13.59 36.41 1.94
C ALA A 267 -13.34 35.65 0.63
N CYS A 268 -12.48 36.17 -0.26
CA CYS A 268 -12.11 35.45 -1.49
C CYS A 268 -11.35 34.16 -1.18
N LYS A 269 -10.42 34.19 -0.22
CA LYS A 269 -9.65 33.00 0.20
C LYS A 269 -10.55 31.94 0.82
N GLU A 270 -11.51 32.33 1.65
CA GLU A 270 -12.49 31.43 2.28
C GLU A 270 -13.39 30.75 1.24
N ARG A 271 -13.87 31.50 0.25
CA ARG A 271 -14.65 30.94 -0.87
C ARG A 271 -13.83 29.91 -1.66
N ILE A 272 -12.57 30.22 -1.97
CA ILE A 272 -11.66 29.28 -2.64
C ILE A 272 -11.43 28.04 -1.77
N ALA A 273 -11.23 28.23 -0.47
CA ALA A 273 -11.00 27.14 0.48
C ALA A 273 -12.20 26.19 0.54
N PHE A 274 -13.41 26.75 0.60
CA PHE A 274 -14.65 25.99 0.56
C PHE A 274 -14.92 25.34 -0.81
N GLY A 275 -14.35 25.90 -1.88
CA GLY A 275 -14.65 25.48 -3.26
C GLY A 275 -15.92 26.15 -3.83
N ASN A 276 -16.39 27.22 -3.20
CA ASN A 276 -17.50 28.05 -3.66
C ASN A 276 -17.00 29.11 -4.67
N ILE A 277 -16.42 28.63 -5.77
CA ILE A 277 -15.92 29.46 -6.86
C ILE A 277 -16.20 28.75 -8.18
N PHE A 278 -16.89 29.43 -9.08
CA PHE A 278 -17.32 28.88 -10.38
C PHE A 278 -16.90 29.83 -11.49
N ALA A 279 -16.41 29.26 -12.60
CA ALA A 279 -15.97 30.05 -13.75
C ALA A 279 -17.15 30.73 -14.47
N ASP A 280 -18.32 30.09 -14.48
CA ASP A 280 -19.52 30.60 -15.11
C ASP A 280 -20.77 30.37 -14.26
N THR A 281 -21.82 31.14 -14.55
CA THR A 281 -23.11 31.13 -13.82
C THR A 281 -23.78 29.76 -13.89
N LYS A 282 -23.70 29.06 -15.03
CA LYS A 282 -24.35 27.76 -15.23
C LYS A 282 -23.77 26.69 -14.32
N GLN A 283 -22.44 26.68 -14.13
CA GLN A 283 -21.80 25.79 -13.16
C GLN A 283 -22.29 26.05 -11.73
N ALA A 284 -22.44 27.32 -11.36
CA ALA A 284 -22.97 27.71 -10.04
C ALA A 284 -24.44 27.28 -9.88
N GLU A 285 -25.27 27.44 -10.91
CA GLU A 285 -26.67 26.99 -10.92
C GLU A 285 -26.79 25.46 -10.80
N ASP A 286 -26.00 24.72 -11.56
CA ASP A 286 -25.96 23.25 -11.52
C ASP A 286 -25.56 22.74 -10.13
N PHE A 287 -24.57 23.37 -9.50
CA PHE A 287 -24.15 23.03 -8.15
C PHE A 287 -25.21 23.41 -7.10
N LEU A 288 -25.79 24.62 -7.18
CA LEU A 288 -26.84 25.08 -6.28
C LEU A 288 -28.05 24.14 -6.30
N ARG A 289 -28.47 23.69 -7.49
CA ARG A 289 -29.55 22.70 -7.63
C ARG A 289 -29.24 21.40 -6.89
N LYS A 290 -28.02 20.87 -7.01
CA LYS A 290 -27.60 19.67 -6.28
C LYS A 290 -27.62 19.88 -4.76
N VAL A 291 -27.16 21.03 -4.29
CA VAL A 291 -27.20 21.39 -2.87
C VAL A 291 -28.65 21.47 -2.36
N GLN A 292 -29.54 22.10 -3.12
CA GLN A 292 -30.96 22.18 -2.78
C GLN A 292 -31.62 20.79 -2.70
N GLU A 293 -31.32 19.89 -3.64
CA GLU A 293 -31.84 18.53 -3.62
C GLU A 293 -31.33 17.73 -2.41
N ILE A 294 -30.05 17.90 -2.04
CA ILE A 294 -29.51 17.32 -0.81
C ILE A 294 -30.25 17.86 0.41
N ILE A 295 -30.43 19.18 0.53
CA ILE A 295 -31.13 19.80 1.66
C ILE A 295 -32.57 19.29 1.75
N LYS A 296 -33.33 19.28 0.64
CA LYS A 296 -34.69 18.73 0.61
C LYS A 296 -34.72 17.27 1.04
N SER A 297 -33.78 16.46 0.55
CA SER A 297 -33.68 15.04 0.89
C SER A 297 -33.39 14.84 2.38
N GLU A 298 -32.51 15.64 2.98
CA GLU A 298 -32.25 15.62 4.42
C GLU A 298 -33.49 16.00 5.23
N LEU A 299 -34.25 17.02 4.81
CA LEU A 299 -35.49 17.45 5.46
C LEU A 299 -36.61 16.39 5.39
N CYS A 300 -36.58 15.52 4.39
CA CYS A 300 -37.52 14.40 4.26
C CYS A 300 -37.19 13.22 5.20
N LYS A 301 -36.00 13.19 5.82
CA LYS A 301 -35.63 12.07 6.70
C LYS A 301 -36.50 12.11 7.97
N PRO A 302 -36.98 10.95 8.44
CA PRO A 302 -37.73 10.89 9.68
C PRO A 302 -36.84 11.38 10.83
N THR A 303 -37.37 12.28 11.65
CA THR A 303 -36.70 12.72 12.87
C THR A 303 -36.50 11.50 13.77
N VAL A 304 -35.29 11.29 14.29
CA VAL A 304 -34.95 10.14 15.15
C VAL A 304 -35.86 10.05 16.40
N GLU A 305 -36.54 11.14 16.75
CA GLU A 305 -37.51 11.25 17.86
C GLU A 305 -38.98 10.97 17.47
N GLY A 306 -39.28 10.63 16.20
CA GLY A 306 -40.65 10.32 15.76
C GLY A 306 -41.28 9.12 16.48
N ASN A 307 -40.46 8.20 17.02
CA ASN A 307 -40.92 7.09 17.86
C ASN A 307 -41.24 7.52 19.32
N ALA A 308 -40.71 8.66 19.77
CA ALA A 308 -41.05 9.21 21.09
C ALA A 308 -42.36 10.03 21.03
N LEU A 309 -42.60 10.75 19.94
CA LEU A 309 -43.82 11.54 19.75
C LEU A 309 -45.08 10.68 19.52
N LYS A 310 -44.95 9.48 18.94
CA LYS A 310 -46.08 8.52 18.83
C LYS A 310 -46.56 8.04 20.20
N ARG A 311 -45.63 7.77 21.13
CA ARG A 311 -45.98 7.34 22.51
C ARG A 311 -46.69 8.44 23.31
N ILE A 312 -46.46 9.71 23.01
CA ILE A 312 -47.13 10.84 23.69
C ILE A 312 -48.56 11.06 23.17
N LYS A 313 -48.84 10.74 21.89
CA LYS A 313 -50.20 10.82 21.34
C LYS A 313 -51.08 9.64 21.77
N GLU A 314 -50.53 8.43 21.85
CA GLU A 314 -51.27 7.24 22.31
C GLU A 314 -51.51 7.21 23.83
N ALA A 315 -50.72 7.93 24.62
CA ALA A 315 -50.97 8.10 26.06
C ALA A 315 -51.98 9.21 26.41
N ARG A 316 -52.51 9.93 25.41
CA ARG A 316 -53.50 11.01 25.55
C ARG A 316 -54.85 10.69 24.88
N SER A 317 -55.02 9.47 24.37
CA SER A 317 -56.30 8.89 23.93
C SER A 317 -56.73 7.82 24.91
#